data_AF-A0A1D2WV88-F1
#
_entry.id   AF-A0A1D2WV88-F1
#
_cell.length_a   1.000
_cell.length_b   1.000
_cell.length_c   1.000
_cell.angle_alpha   90.00
_cell.angle_beta   90.00
_cell.angle_gamma   90.00
#
_symmetry.space_group_name_H-M   'P 1'
#
loop_
_entity.id
_entity.type
_entity.pdbx_description
1 polymer ?
#
loop_
_entity_poly.entity_id
_entity_poly.type
_entity_poly.pdbx_seq_one_letter_code
_entity_poly.pdbx_strand_id
1 'polypeptide(L)'
;MILNLRVDHKIANIDAMENIAKEMDQLFLELQEKYSIVEYVEISTCNRKEYYIHNDNIDASDSLLSHENKSIIIDYGDSVIKHLFRMTSGLESMIVGEDQILGQVSDAKQKAFKERHCGKILDSIFTKAIHVGRVVRNKTNINKGSISIGSAAVDLAEKHLGNLENKSVLVIGAGKMGKLVAKALAEKNLNAIFVANRTYYVAVELANDLNGHAVLFNELGKYVQTADLIISATGAPHYILNKERLEKTDGDFKDLLMIDIANPRDICEDVCELGVKLFNIDDLREIADENTKLRKKEFAEAENIIDEEFSLLKESFKLIGVEDIIANLRVSMENIRERETEKAIAKLSDVDANAKIIDNLTNSIVNKIFFDISKKIKQAAHENDEELIRAIEFMFEEK
;
A
#
# COMPACT_ATOMS: atom_id res chain seq x y z
N MET A 1 -16.58 -7.35 12.57
CA MET A 1 -15.48 -8.22 12.08
C MET A 1 -14.69 -7.52 10.98
N ILE A 2 -13.37 -7.76 10.90
CA ILE A 2 -12.52 -7.29 9.78
C ILE A 2 -12.22 -8.48 8.88
N LEU A 3 -12.45 -8.31 7.58
CA LEU A 3 -12.30 -9.34 6.56
C LEU A 3 -11.37 -8.83 5.44
N ASN A 4 -10.53 -9.73 4.91
CA ASN A 4 -9.75 -9.48 3.71
C ASN A 4 -10.03 -10.52 2.64
N LEU A 5 -10.43 -10.06 1.46
CA LEU A 5 -10.45 -10.87 0.23
C LEU A 5 -9.23 -10.46 -0.58
N ARG A 6 -8.36 -11.39 -0.96
CA ARG A 6 -7.15 -11.05 -1.71
C ARG A 6 -6.78 -12.07 -2.78
N VAL A 7 -6.20 -11.55 -3.85
CA VAL A 7 -5.38 -12.29 -4.80
C VAL A 7 -4.07 -11.52 -5.01
N ASP A 8 -2.96 -12.25 -4.99
CA ASP A 8 -1.64 -11.71 -5.28
C ASP A 8 -0.81 -12.66 -6.13
N HIS A 9 0.32 -12.13 -6.59
CA HIS A 9 1.29 -12.84 -7.41
C HIS A 9 1.91 -14.10 -6.81
N LYS A 10 1.81 -14.34 -5.50
CA LYS A 10 2.32 -15.57 -4.89
C LYS A 10 1.42 -16.76 -5.23
N ILE A 11 0.18 -16.49 -5.68
CA ILE A 11 -0.87 -17.48 -5.91
C ILE A 11 -1.14 -17.67 -7.40
N ALA A 12 -1.09 -16.59 -8.18
CA ALA A 12 -1.49 -16.59 -9.58
C ALA A 12 -0.51 -15.80 -10.45
N ASN A 13 -0.26 -16.31 -11.66
CA ASN A 13 0.42 -15.52 -12.68
C ASN A 13 -0.46 -14.35 -13.14
N ILE A 14 0.15 -13.38 -13.80
CA ILE A 14 -0.52 -12.13 -14.21
C ILE A 14 -1.73 -12.40 -15.11
N ASP A 15 -1.67 -13.42 -15.98
CA ASP A 15 -2.78 -13.77 -16.87
C ASP A 15 -3.99 -14.35 -16.10
N ALA A 16 -3.77 -15.10 -15.03
CA ALA A 16 -4.83 -15.61 -14.17
C ALA A 16 -5.36 -14.53 -13.21
N MET A 17 -4.53 -13.54 -12.83
CA MET A 17 -4.91 -12.47 -11.92
C MET A 17 -6.14 -11.67 -12.41
N GLU A 18 -6.26 -11.39 -13.72
CA GLU A 18 -7.40 -10.62 -14.23
C GLU A 18 -8.72 -11.36 -14.05
N ASN A 19 -8.72 -12.68 -14.27
CA ASN A 19 -9.93 -13.50 -14.13
C ASN A 19 -10.29 -13.69 -12.66
N ILE A 20 -9.31 -13.97 -11.79
CA ILE A 20 -9.53 -14.11 -10.35
C ILE A 20 -10.00 -12.78 -9.73
N ALA A 21 -9.48 -11.65 -10.22
CA ALA A 21 -9.95 -10.34 -9.78
C ALA A 21 -11.44 -10.11 -10.09
N LYS A 22 -11.95 -10.62 -11.22
CA LYS A 22 -13.39 -10.57 -11.56
C LYS A 22 -14.22 -11.47 -10.66
N GLU A 23 -13.74 -12.68 -10.36
CA GLU A 23 -14.39 -13.57 -9.39
C GLU A 23 -14.46 -12.95 -7.99
N MET A 24 -13.39 -12.27 -7.57
CA MET A 24 -13.34 -11.59 -6.28
C MET A 24 -14.30 -10.38 -6.22
N ASP A 25 -14.46 -9.64 -7.32
CA ASP A 25 -15.46 -8.57 -7.42
C ASP A 25 -16.88 -9.10 -7.26
N GLN A 26 -17.16 -10.24 -7.89
CA GLN A 26 -18.45 -10.90 -7.78
C GLN A 26 -18.74 -11.34 -6.34
N LEU A 27 -17.76 -11.95 -5.67
CA LEU A 27 -17.86 -12.33 -4.26
C LEU A 27 -18.07 -11.10 -3.35
N PHE A 28 -17.35 -10.01 -3.60
CA PHE A 28 -17.54 -8.76 -2.86
C PHE A 28 -18.97 -8.22 -3.02
N LEU A 29 -19.53 -8.24 -4.24
CA LEU A 29 -20.91 -7.79 -4.49
C LEU A 29 -21.94 -8.66 -3.77
N GLU A 30 -21.76 -9.98 -3.74
CA GLU A 30 -22.65 -10.90 -3.01
C GLU A 30 -22.63 -10.65 -1.51
N LEU A 31 -21.43 -10.43 -0.93
CA LEU A 31 -21.28 -10.04 0.46
C LEU A 31 -21.90 -8.67 0.75
N GLN A 32 -21.74 -7.71 -0.18
CA GLN A 32 -22.30 -6.37 -0.06
C GLN A 32 -23.82 -6.41 -0.06
N GLU A 33 -24.44 -7.19 -0.94
CA GLU A 33 -25.89 -7.38 -1.00
C GLU A 33 -26.43 -8.06 0.26
N LYS A 34 -25.77 -9.12 0.74
CA LYS A 34 -26.21 -9.90 1.90
C LYS A 34 -26.09 -9.13 3.22
N TYR A 35 -25.00 -8.37 3.42
CA TYR A 35 -24.68 -7.74 4.71
C TYR A 35 -24.76 -6.21 4.71
N SER A 36 -25.16 -5.61 3.58
CA SER A 36 -25.21 -4.16 3.42
C SER A 36 -23.88 -3.50 3.82
N ILE A 37 -22.77 -3.99 3.27
CA ILE A 37 -21.42 -3.52 3.63
C ILE A 37 -21.30 -2.03 3.31
N VAL A 38 -21.07 -1.23 4.36
CA VAL A 38 -20.86 0.22 4.27
C VAL A 38 -19.37 0.57 4.29
N GLU A 39 -18.57 -0.20 5.04
CA GLU A 39 -17.18 0.13 5.32
C GLU A 39 -16.22 -0.83 4.61
N TYR A 40 -15.56 -0.34 3.56
CA TYR A 40 -14.56 -1.10 2.80
C TYR A 40 -13.50 -0.23 2.13
N VAL A 41 -12.33 -0.81 1.87
CA VAL A 41 -11.23 -0.22 1.09
C VAL A 41 -10.75 -1.23 0.06
N GLU A 42 -10.74 -0.81 -1.21
CA GLU A 42 -10.18 -1.57 -2.33
C GLU A 42 -8.74 -1.13 -2.59
N ILE A 43 -7.81 -2.08 -2.65
CA ILE A 43 -6.44 -1.88 -3.14
C ILE A 43 -6.31 -2.68 -4.43
N SER A 44 -6.11 -2.00 -5.55
CA SER A 44 -5.91 -2.63 -6.85
C SER A 44 -4.62 -2.12 -7.49
N THR A 45 -3.74 -3.05 -7.86
CA THR A 45 -2.44 -2.78 -8.48
C THR A 45 -2.19 -3.83 -9.58
N CYS A 46 -1.09 -3.70 -10.33
CA CYS A 46 -0.70 -4.69 -11.33
C CYS A 46 -0.40 -6.09 -10.74
N ASN A 47 -0.15 -6.17 -9.42
CA ASN A 47 0.43 -7.35 -8.76
C ASN A 47 -0.42 -7.89 -7.59
N ARG A 48 -1.48 -7.17 -7.22
CA ARG A 48 -2.46 -7.59 -6.22
C ARG A 48 -3.79 -6.89 -6.40
N LYS A 49 -4.85 -7.57 -5.98
CA LYS A 49 -6.14 -6.95 -5.70
C LYS A 49 -6.62 -7.42 -4.34
N GLU A 50 -7.00 -6.48 -3.47
CA GLU A 50 -7.45 -6.76 -2.11
C GLU A 50 -8.66 -5.90 -1.73
N TYR A 51 -9.65 -6.52 -1.08
CA TYR A 51 -10.72 -5.82 -0.37
C TYR A 51 -10.50 -5.95 1.13
N TYR A 52 -10.49 -4.82 1.83
CA TYR A 52 -10.56 -4.77 3.30
C TYR A 52 -11.96 -4.34 3.68
N ILE A 53 -12.64 -5.14 4.49
CA ILE A 53 -14.06 -4.96 4.79
C ILE A 53 -14.22 -4.95 6.31
N HIS A 54 -15.03 -4.03 6.82
CA HIS A 54 -15.50 -4.06 8.19
C HIS A 54 -17.03 -4.23 8.22
N ASN A 55 -17.49 -5.27 8.92
CA ASN A 55 -18.92 -5.51 9.14
C ASN A 55 -19.14 -6.36 10.38
N ASP A 56 -20.08 -5.98 11.26
CA ASP A 56 -20.34 -6.67 12.53
C ASP A 56 -21.20 -7.92 12.39
N ASN A 57 -21.91 -8.08 11.27
CA ASN A 57 -22.85 -9.18 11.04
C ASN A 57 -22.22 -10.36 10.28
N ILE A 58 -21.01 -10.19 9.73
CA ILE A 58 -20.30 -11.26 9.05
C ILE A 58 -19.53 -12.08 10.10
N ASP A 59 -19.68 -13.40 10.05
CA ASP A 59 -18.93 -14.34 10.85
C ASP A 59 -18.10 -15.30 9.98
N ALA A 60 -17.14 -15.99 10.58
CA ALA A 60 -16.25 -16.92 9.88
C ALA A 60 -16.93 -18.20 9.37
N SER A 61 -18.17 -18.48 9.78
CA SER A 61 -18.94 -19.64 9.37
C SER A 61 -19.84 -19.39 8.15
N ASP A 62 -19.83 -18.17 7.61
CA ASP A 62 -20.59 -17.84 6.42
C ASP A 62 -20.19 -18.69 5.21
N SER A 63 -21.19 -19.29 4.56
CA SER A 63 -21.06 -20.06 3.32
C SER A 63 -20.40 -19.30 2.17
N LEU A 64 -20.50 -17.97 2.13
CA LEU A 64 -19.81 -17.15 1.12
C LEU A 64 -18.30 -17.09 1.37
N LEU A 65 -17.86 -17.29 2.62
CA LEU A 65 -16.44 -17.33 2.96
C LEU A 65 -15.82 -18.72 2.77
N SER A 66 -16.62 -19.76 2.57
CA SER A 66 -16.16 -21.14 2.35
C SER A 66 -15.82 -21.45 0.88
N HIS A 67 -15.36 -20.46 0.11
CA HIS A 67 -15.18 -20.58 -1.34
C HIS A 67 -14.32 -21.81 -1.71
N GLU A 68 -14.91 -22.73 -2.47
CA GLU A 68 -14.27 -23.96 -2.97
C GLU A 68 -13.19 -23.69 -4.04
N ASN A 69 -13.03 -22.43 -4.46
CA ASN A 69 -11.98 -21.97 -5.37
C ASN A 69 -10.73 -21.54 -4.60
N LYS A 70 -9.67 -22.33 -4.68
CA LYS A 70 -8.37 -22.12 -4.01
C LYS A 70 -7.59 -20.86 -4.45
N SER A 71 -8.17 -20.00 -5.29
CA SER A 71 -7.48 -18.88 -5.95
C SER A 71 -7.67 -17.53 -5.24
N ILE A 72 -8.67 -17.41 -4.36
CA ILE A 72 -8.91 -16.22 -3.54
C ILE A 72 -8.56 -16.57 -2.09
N ILE A 73 -7.70 -15.79 -1.44
CA ILE A 73 -7.47 -15.92 0.00
C ILE A 73 -8.50 -15.07 0.74
N ILE A 74 -9.12 -15.70 1.72
CA ILE A 74 -10.07 -15.07 2.64
C ILE A 74 -9.47 -15.17 4.04
N ASP A 75 -9.24 -14.03 4.68
CA ASP A 75 -8.64 -13.94 6.01
C ASP A 75 -9.45 -12.98 6.90
N TYR A 76 -9.41 -13.16 8.22
CA TYR A 76 -10.25 -12.39 9.14
C TYR A 76 -9.58 -12.09 10.49
N GLY A 77 -9.97 -10.96 11.09
CA GLY A 77 -9.51 -10.56 12.42
C GLY A 77 -8.07 -10.05 12.45
N ASP A 78 -7.31 -10.47 13.47
CA ASP A 78 -5.96 -9.97 13.76
C ASP A 78 -4.98 -10.18 12.59
N SER A 79 -5.10 -11.30 11.86
CA SER A 79 -4.24 -11.64 10.71
C SER A 79 -4.38 -10.63 9.56
N VAL A 80 -5.58 -10.13 9.31
CA VAL A 80 -5.85 -9.12 8.27
C VAL A 80 -5.10 -7.82 8.55
N ILE A 81 -5.13 -7.36 9.80
CA ILE A 81 -4.45 -6.13 10.21
C ILE A 81 -2.93 -6.32 10.11
N LYS A 82 -2.42 -7.46 10.60
CA LYS A 82 -0.99 -7.78 10.49
C LYS A 82 -0.54 -7.87 9.03
N HIS A 83 -1.34 -8.48 8.16
CA HIS A 83 -1.07 -8.51 6.72
C HIS A 83 -0.96 -7.11 6.14
N LEU A 84 -1.91 -6.22 6.45
CA LEU A 84 -1.84 -4.83 6.01
C LEU A 84 -0.58 -4.11 6.51
N PHE A 85 -0.18 -4.34 7.77
CA PHE A 85 1.04 -3.75 8.33
C PHE A 85 2.31 -4.28 7.65
N ARG A 86 2.35 -5.59 7.35
CA ARG A 86 3.43 -6.22 6.59
C ARG A 86 3.48 -5.67 5.17
N MET A 87 2.33 -5.52 4.51
CA MET A 87 2.20 -4.95 3.18
C MET A 87 2.65 -3.49 3.13
N THR A 88 2.16 -2.63 4.02
CA THR A 88 2.62 -1.24 4.07
C THR A 88 4.09 -1.14 4.39
N SER A 89 4.66 -2.07 5.16
CA SER A 89 6.10 -2.16 5.46
C SER A 89 6.94 -2.74 4.31
N GLY A 90 6.31 -3.18 3.22
CA GLY A 90 6.99 -3.74 2.05
C GLY A 90 7.43 -5.21 2.21
N LEU A 91 6.98 -5.90 3.25
CA LEU A 91 7.28 -7.33 3.49
C LEU A 91 6.46 -8.26 2.60
N GLU A 92 5.33 -7.78 2.09
CA GLU A 92 4.46 -8.53 1.17
C GLU A 92 4.64 -8.13 -0.30
N SER A 93 5.51 -7.15 -0.58
CA SER A 93 5.82 -6.71 -1.93
C SER A 93 6.73 -7.72 -2.65
N MET A 94 6.55 -7.89 -3.96
CA MET A 94 7.48 -8.63 -4.82
C MET A 94 8.92 -8.12 -4.69
N ILE A 95 9.05 -6.81 -4.54
CA ILE A 95 10.31 -6.15 -4.22
C ILE A 95 10.21 -5.72 -2.78
N VAL A 96 10.97 -6.39 -1.93
CA VAL A 96 11.01 -6.06 -0.52
C VAL A 96 11.54 -4.63 -0.33
N GLY A 97 10.76 -3.80 0.36
CA GLY A 97 11.10 -2.39 0.60
C GLY A 97 10.78 -1.44 -0.54
N GLU A 98 9.96 -1.82 -1.52
CA GLU A 98 9.46 -0.86 -2.51
C GLU A 98 8.58 0.21 -1.85
N ASP A 99 8.84 1.49 -2.15
CA ASP A 99 8.10 2.62 -1.55
C ASP A 99 6.72 2.85 -2.19
N GLN A 100 6.45 2.21 -3.34
CA GLN A 100 5.20 2.42 -4.07
C GLN A 100 3.97 1.87 -3.33
N ILE A 101 4.10 0.74 -2.63
CA ILE A 101 2.94 0.10 -1.97
C ILE A 101 2.37 0.96 -0.85
N LEU A 102 3.23 1.64 -0.08
CA LEU A 102 2.80 2.54 0.99
C LEU A 102 1.98 3.71 0.42
N GLY A 103 2.42 4.27 -0.72
CA GLY A 103 1.70 5.31 -1.45
C GLY A 103 0.37 4.80 -1.98
N GLN A 104 0.35 3.62 -2.59
CA GLN A 104 -0.89 2.99 -3.11
C GLN A 104 -1.92 2.72 -2.01
N VAL A 105 -1.48 2.24 -0.84
CA VAL A 105 -2.38 2.05 0.32
C VAL A 105 -2.93 3.38 0.81
N SER A 106 -2.11 4.44 0.84
CA SER A 106 -2.55 5.79 1.17
C SER A 106 -3.58 6.33 0.16
N ASP A 107 -3.35 6.12 -1.13
CA ASP A 107 -4.26 6.56 -2.19
C ASP A 107 -5.58 5.79 -2.15
N ALA A 108 -5.54 4.47 -1.92
CA ALA A 108 -6.72 3.62 -1.73
C ALA A 108 -7.57 4.08 -0.54
N LYS A 109 -6.93 4.36 0.60
CA LYS A 109 -7.60 4.94 1.77
C LYS A 109 -8.28 6.26 1.43
N GLN A 110 -7.58 7.18 0.76
CA GLN A 110 -8.13 8.48 0.37
C GLN A 110 -9.30 8.36 -0.61
N LYS A 111 -9.23 7.41 -1.55
CA LYS A 111 -10.34 7.11 -2.47
C LYS A 111 -11.57 6.65 -1.70
N ALA A 112 -11.42 5.64 -0.84
CA ALA A 112 -12.52 5.13 -0.01
C ALA A 112 -13.13 6.22 0.90
N PHE A 113 -12.30 7.12 1.44
CA PHE A 113 -12.78 8.26 2.22
C PHE A 113 -13.62 9.23 1.38
N LYS A 114 -13.17 9.58 0.17
CA LYS A 114 -13.94 10.45 -0.76
C LYS A 114 -15.26 9.82 -1.20
N GLU A 115 -15.26 8.50 -1.38
CA GLU A 115 -16.44 7.71 -1.76
C GLU A 115 -17.36 7.39 -0.56
N ARG A 116 -16.99 7.79 0.66
CA ARG A 116 -17.74 7.56 1.91
C ARG A 116 -17.87 6.08 2.31
N HIS A 117 -16.90 5.27 1.91
CA HIS A 117 -16.79 3.86 2.30
C HIS A 117 -15.70 3.61 3.36
N CYS A 118 -14.92 4.64 3.73
CA CYS A 118 -13.93 4.55 4.82
C CYS A 118 -14.56 4.99 6.14
N GLY A 119 -15.06 4.04 6.91
CA GLY A 119 -15.59 4.26 8.26
C GLY A 119 -14.48 4.42 9.31
N LYS A 120 -14.88 4.57 10.57
CA LYS A 120 -13.98 4.87 11.70
C LYS A 120 -12.96 3.76 11.95
N ILE A 121 -13.36 2.50 11.74
CA ILE A 121 -12.51 1.33 12.03
C ILE A 121 -11.42 1.20 10.98
N LEU A 122 -11.76 1.13 9.69
CA LEU A 122 -10.80 1.06 8.60
C LEU A 122 -9.97 2.33 8.50
N ASP A 123 -10.51 3.51 8.80
CA ASP A 123 -9.70 4.75 8.87
C ASP A 123 -8.58 4.62 9.91
N SER A 124 -8.90 4.15 11.12
CA SER A 124 -7.92 3.92 12.19
C SER A 124 -6.87 2.87 11.77
N ILE A 125 -7.32 1.73 11.23
CA ILE A 125 -6.45 0.64 10.76
C ILE A 125 -5.48 1.12 9.69
N PHE A 126 -5.98 1.75 8.62
CA PHE A 126 -5.16 2.19 7.50
C PHE A 126 -4.23 3.34 7.89
N THR A 127 -4.68 4.27 8.74
CA THR A 127 -3.81 5.32 9.29
C THR A 127 -2.64 4.71 10.05
N LYS A 128 -2.93 3.74 10.93
CA LYS A 128 -1.90 3.04 11.69
C LYS A 128 -0.99 2.25 10.76
N ALA A 129 -1.52 1.53 9.77
CA ALA A 129 -0.71 0.79 8.82
C ALA A 129 0.27 1.67 8.03
N ILE A 130 -0.16 2.85 7.59
CA ILE A 130 0.71 3.82 6.90
C ILE A 130 1.80 4.32 7.87
N HIS A 131 1.45 4.58 9.13
CA HIS A 131 2.41 4.95 10.16
C HIS A 131 3.45 3.83 10.40
N VAL A 132 3.01 2.59 10.61
CA VAL A 132 3.89 1.42 10.81
C VAL A 132 4.84 1.27 9.63
N GLY A 133 4.32 1.35 8.40
CA GLY A 133 5.16 1.26 7.20
C GLY A 133 6.26 2.34 7.14
N ARG A 134 6.01 3.55 7.66
CA ARG A 134 7.04 4.59 7.79
C ARG A 134 8.03 4.30 8.92
N VAL A 135 7.55 3.82 10.07
CA VAL A 135 8.39 3.48 11.22
C VAL A 135 9.35 2.36 10.88
N VAL A 136 8.85 1.27 10.27
CA VAL A 136 9.69 0.14 9.84
C VAL A 136 10.77 0.60 8.88
N ARG A 137 10.44 1.39 7.85
CA ARG A 137 11.43 1.91 6.90
C ARG A 137 12.49 2.81 7.53
N ASN A 138 12.10 3.60 8.53
CA ASN A 138 13.02 4.52 9.20
C ASN A 138 13.92 3.82 10.22
N LYS A 139 13.40 2.80 10.91
CA LYS A 139 14.10 2.11 12.01
C LYS A 139 14.89 0.88 11.54
N THR A 140 14.51 0.29 10.42
CA THR A 140 15.19 -0.89 9.87
C THR A 140 15.96 -0.51 8.60
N ASN A 141 16.90 -1.36 8.20
CA ASN A 141 17.58 -1.22 6.92
C ASN A 141 16.80 -1.91 5.78
N ILE A 142 15.50 -2.21 5.95
CA ILE A 142 14.72 -2.92 4.93
C ILE A 142 14.69 -2.19 3.58
N ASN A 143 14.73 -0.86 3.62
CA ASN A 143 14.82 0.01 2.46
C ASN A 143 16.25 0.34 2.02
N LYS A 144 17.27 0.13 2.86
CA LYS A 144 18.65 0.46 2.49
C LYS A 144 19.15 -0.56 1.48
N GLY A 145 19.46 -0.08 0.29
CA GLY A 145 19.74 -0.94 -0.85
C GLY A 145 18.53 -1.78 -1.26
N SER A 146 17.29 -1.28 -1.13
CA SER A 146 16.10 -1.98 -1.65
C SER A 146 16.41 -2.51 -3.04
N ILE A 147 16.16 -3.80 -3.25
CA ILE A 147 16.42 -4.44 -4.55
C ILE A 147 15.28 -4.02 -5.48
N SER A 148 15.25 -2.73 -5.82
CA SER A 148 14.35 -2.19 -6.82
C SER A 148 14.49 -3.01 -8.11
N ILE A 149 13.43 -3.05 -8.92
CA ILE A 149 13.51 -3.58 -10.29
C ILE A 149 14.70 -2.94 -11.05
N GLY A 150 15.05 -1.68 -10.73
CA GLY A 150 16.24 -1.03 -11.28
C GLY A 150 17.56 -1.66 -10.85
N SER A 151 17.77 -1.91 -9.57
CA SER A 151 19.00 -2.55 -9.09
C SER A 151 19.05 -4.04 -9.47
N ALA A 152 17.94 -4.75 -9.46
CA ALA A 152 17.87 -6.12 -9.98
C ALA A 152 18.23 -6.19 -11.47
N ALA A 153 17.78 -5.22 -12.27
CA ALA A 153 18.13 -5.14 -13.69
C ALA A 153 19.61 -4.80 -13.91
N VAL A 154 20.19 -3.95 -13.06
CA VAL A 154 21.64 -3.69 -13.05
C VAL A 154 22.42 -4.96 -12.71
N ASP A 155 22.03 -5.67 -11.65
CA ASP A 155 22.70 -6.91 -11.21
C ASP A 155 22.59 -8.00 -12.29
N LEU A 156 21.41 -8.15 -12.91
CA LEU A 156 21.19 -9.05 -14.04
C LEU A 156 22.09 -8.68 -15.23
N ALA A 157 22.15 -7.39 -15.56
CA ALA A 157 23.00 -6.91 -16.65
C ALA A 157 24.48 -7.16 -16.36
N GLU A 158 24.96 -6.89 -15.14
CA GLU A 158 26.34 -7.15 -14.74
C GLU A 158 26.68 -8.65 -14.72
N LYS A 159 25.73 -9.50 -14.35
CA LYS A 159 25.88 -10.97 -14.39
C LYS A 159 26.10 -11.50 -15.81
N HIS A 160 25.48 -10.89 -16.82
CA HIS A 160 25.53 -11.37 -18.20
C HIS A 160 26.51 -10.62 -19.11
N LEU A 161 26.75 -9.33 -18.87
CA LEU A 161 27.62 -8.46 -19.67
C LEU A 161 28.95 -8.13 -18.96
N GLY A 162 29.09 -8.46 -17.68
CA GLY A 162 30.22 -8.03 -16.86
C GLY A 162 30.10 -6.57 -16.44
N ASN A 163 31.22 -5.86 -16.29
CA ASN A 163 31.19 -4.42 -15.98
C ASN A 163 30.42 -3.66 -17.08
N LEU A 164 29.45 -2.83 -16.67
CA LEU A 164 28.67 -1.99 -17.58
C LEU A 164 29.40 -0.73 -18.04
N GLU A 165 30.61 -0.50 -17.56
CA GLU A 165 31.46 0.58 -18.02
C GLU A 165 31.70 0.50 -19.53
N ASN A 166 31.50 1.63 -20.22
CA ASN A 166 31.57 1.74 -21.69
C ASN A 166 30.53 0.93 -22.48
N LYS A 167 29.46 0.45 -21.83
CA LYS A 167 28.33 -0.21 -22.53
C LYS A 167 27.31 0.81 -23.04
N SER A 168 26.63 0.48 -24.14
CA SER A 168 25.57 1.31 -24.73
C SER A 168 24.19 0.73 -24.38
N VAL A 169 23.34 1.54 -23.78
CA VAL A 169 22.00 1.13 -23.31
C VAL A 169 20.93 1.81 -24.14
N LEU A 170 19.93 1.07 -24.60
CA LEU A 170 18.73 1.61 -25.24
C LEU A 170 17.49 1.34 -24.38
N VAL A 171 16.81 2.41 -23.97
CA VAL A 171 15.56 2.35 -23.20
C VAL A 171 14.39 2.66 -24.13
N ILE A 172 13.44 1.74 -24.21
CA ILE A 172 12.23 1.82 -25.04
C ILE A 172 11.03 1.98 -24.10
N GLY A 173 10.43 3.16 -24.13
CA GLY A 173 9.37 3.55 -23.21
C GLY A 173 9.90 4.27 -21.98
N ALA A 174 9.14 5.28 -21.55
CA ALA A 174 9.45 6.07 -20.37
C ALA A 174 8.35 5.90 -19.30
N GLY A 175 7.79 4.70 -19.20
CA GLY A 175 6.86 4.35 -18.13
C GLY A 175 7.54 4.39 -16.75
N LYS A 176 6.75 4.39 -15.68
CA LYS A 176 7.26 4.51 -14.29
C LYS A 176 8.37 3.48 -13.98
N MET A 177 8.20 2.24 -14.41
CA MET A 177 9.19 1.17 -14.22
C MET A 177 10.43 1.38 -15.10
N GLY A 178 10.26 1.68 -16.40
CA GLY A 178 11.37 1.99 -17.29
C GLY A 178 12.24 3.16 -16.80
N LYS A 179 11.62 4.21 -16.24
CA LYS A 179 12.34 5.33 -15.61
C LYS A 179 13.21 4.89 -14.43
N LEU A 180 12.69 4.00 -13.56
CA LEU A 180 13.45 3.50 -12.41
C LEU A 180 14.68 2.71 -12.85
N VAL A 181 14.52 1.83 -13.83
CA VAL A 181 15.65 1.04 -14.33
C VAL A 181 16.67 1.89 -15.07
N ALA A 182 16.19 2.80 -15.92
CA ALA A 182 17.05 3.70 -16.66
C ALA A 182 17.89 4.59 -15.71
N LYS A 183 17.30 5.07 -14.61
CA LYS A 183 18.02 5.82 -13.57
C LYS A 183 19.09 4.98 -12.89
N ALA A 184 18.77 3.75 -12.49
CA ALA A 184 19.74 2.85 -11.86
C ALA A 184 20.93 2.52 -12.80
N LEU A 185 20.67 2.37 -14.10
CA LEU A 185 21.71 2.15 -15.10
C LEU A 185 22.54 3.40 -15.37
N ALA A 186 21.93 4.59 -15.38
CA ALA A 186 22.65 5.85 -15.59
C ALA A 186 23.61 6.21 -14.46
N GLU A 187 23.46 5.62 -13.27
CA GLU A 187 24.46 5.70 -12.19
C GLU A 187 25.76 4.94 -12.51
N LYS A 188 25.76 4.11 -13.57
CA LYS A 188 26.94 3.41 -14.07
C LYS A 188 27.65 4.27 -15.13
N ASN A 189 28.96 4.09 -15.28
CA ASN A 189 29.79 4.80 -16.26
C ASN A 189 29.59 4.24 -17.68
N LEU A 190 28.36 4.33 -18.20
CA LEU A 190 27.98 3.86 -19.53
C LEU A 190 28.69 4.69 -20.63
N ASN A 191 28.87 4.11 -21.82
CA ASN A 191 29.31 4.85 -23.00
C ASN A 191 28.21 5.79 -23.51
N ALA A 192 26.98 5.28 -23.57
CA ALA A 192 25.82 6.05 -23.99
C ALA A 192 24.53 5.44 -23.45
N ILE A 193 23.54 6.28 -23.18
CA ILE A 193 22.16 5.87 -22.90
C ILE A 193 21.21 6.56 -23.88
N PHE A 194 20.51 5.77 -24.68
CA PHE A 194 19.53 6.21 -25.66
C PHE A 194 18.13 5.98 -25.15
N VAL A 195 17.22 6.94 -25.36
CA VAL A 195 15.82 6.82 -24.93
C VAL A 195 14.90 7.00 -26.13
N ALA A 196 14.08 5.98 -26.39
CA ALA A 196 13.05 5.99 -27.42
C ALA A 196 11.66 5.96 -26.76
N ASN A 197 10.74 6.79 -27.23
CA ASN A 197 9.34 6.72 -26.82
C ASN A 197 8.44 7.12 -27.99
N ARG A 198 7.23 6.54 -28.07
CA ARG A 198 6.22 6.88 -29.09
C ARG A 198 5.94 8.38 -29.10
N THR A 199 5.89 9.00 -27.91
CA THR A 199 5.81 10.46 -27.76
C THR A 199 7.21 11.00 -27.54
N TYR A 200 7.80 11.59 -28.59
CA TYR A 200 9.20 12.03 -28.58
C TYR A 200 9.56 12.97 -27.42
N TYR A 201 8.68 13.91 -27.06
CA TYR A 201 8.92 14.83 -25.94
C TYR A 201 9.17 14.11 -24.61
N VAL A 202 8.49 12.98 -24.37
CA VAL A 202 8.69 12.18 -23.16
C VAL A 202 10.04 11.48 -23.17
N ALA A 203 10.54 11.10 -24.35
CA ALA A 203 11.91 10.58 -24.49
C ALA A 203 12.95 11.67 -24.21
N VAL A 204 12.72 12.89 -24.67
CA VAL A 204 13.60 14.06 -24.40
C VAL A 204 13.69 14.35 -22.91
N GLU A 205 12.54 14.39 -22.22
CA GLU A 205 12.50 14.61 -20.77
C GLU A 205 13.33 13.57 -20.01
N LEU A 206 13.09 12.28 -20.28
CA LEU A 206 13.83 11.20 -19.62
C LEU A 206 15.31 11.18 -20.02
N ALA A 207 15.66 11.42 -21.28
CA ALA A 207 17.05 11.49 -21.71
C ALA A 207 17.81 12.61 -20.98
N ASN A 208 17.19 13.78 -20.81
CA ASN A 208 17.79 14.88 -20.06
C ASN A 208 18.03 14.51 -18.59
N ASP A 209 17.08 13.84 -17.94
CA ASP A 209 17.23 13.36 -16.56
C ASP A 209 18.42 12.38 -16.39
N LEU A 210 18.79 11.67 -17.46
CA LEU A 210 19.80 10.61 -17.46
C LEU A 210 21.13 11.03 -18.09
N ASN A 211 21.27 12.30 -18.50
CA ASN A 211 22.38 12.77 -19.36
C ASN A 211 22.57 11.90 -20.62
N GLY A 212 21.47 11.43 -21.20
CA GLY A 212 21.43 10.59 -22.38
C GLY A 212 21.00 11.31 -23.66
N HIS A 213 20.63 10.51 -24.65
CA HIS A 213 20.17 10.99 -25.95
C HIS A 213 18.77 10.47 -26.29
N ALA A 214 17.84 11.38 -26.53
CA ALA A 214 16.54 11.01 -27.05
C ALA A 214 16.64 10.65 -28.53
N VAL A 215 15.99 9.58 -28.94
CA VAL A 215 16.00 9.08 -30.32
C VAL A 215 14.58 8.95 -30.84
N LEU A 216 14.42 9.11 -32.15
CA LEU A 216 13.11 8.96 -32.78
C LEU A 216 12.71 7.47 -32.81
N PHE A 217 11.46 7.19 -32.47
CA PHE A 217 10.96 5.81 -32.36
C PHE A 217 10.98 5.05 -33.70
N ASN A 218 10.90 5.74 -34.83
CA ASN A 218 11.02 5.15 -36.17
C ASN A 218 12.48 4.81 -36.54
N GLU A 219 13.47 5.35 -35.83
CA GLU A 219 14.89 5.06 -36.04
C GLU A 219 15.45 3.98 -35.12
N LEU A 220 14.57 3.31 -34.36
CA LEU A 220 14.92 2.29 -33.36
C LEU A 220 15.95 1.27 -33.87
N GLY A 221 15.80 0.81 -35.12
CA GLY A 221 16.68 -0.21 -35.71
C GLY A 221 18.16 0.16 -35.71
N LYS A 222 18.50 1.44 -35.88
CA LYS A 222 19.90 1.92 -35.85
C LYS A 222 20.53 1.79 -34.47
N TYR A 223 19.73 1.99 -33.42
CA TYR A 223 20.18 1.97 -32.04
C TYR A 223 20.15 0.57 -31.44
N VAL A 224 19.25 -0.29 -31.93
CA VAL A 224 19.24 -1.72 -31.58
C VAL A 224 20.54 -2.40 -31.99
N GLN A 225 21.10 -2.03 -33.15
CA GLN A 225 22.38 -2.58 -33.64
C GLN A 225 23.59 -2.22 -32.78
N THR A 226 23.54 -1.10 -32.06
CA THR A 226 24.68 -0.57 -31.30
C THR A 226 24.51 -0.73 -29.80
N ALA A 227 23.37 -1.22 -29.35
CA ALA A 227 23.10 -1.45 -27.94
C ALA A 227 23.76 -2.77 -27.48
N ASP A 228 24.32 -2.75 -26.28
CA ASP A 228 24.68 -3.97 -25.54
C ASP A 228 23.50 -4.45 -24.68
N LEU A 229 22.66 -3.50 -24.23
CA LEU A 229 21.51 -3.73 -23.37
C LEU A 229 20.31 -2.93 -23.88
N ILE A 230 19.18 -3.61 -24.07
CA ILE A 230 17.89 -2.99 -24.35
C ILE A 230 16.94 -3.23 -23.19
N ILE A 231 16.26 -2.17 -22.75
CA ILE A 231 15.20 -2.23 -21.75
C ILE A 231 13.91 -1.74 -22.37
N SER A 232 12.87 -2.58 -22.35
CA SER A 232 11.56 -2.21 -22.83
C SER A 232 10.55 -2.14 -21.69
N ALA A 233 9.80 -1.05 -21.63
CA ALA A 233 8.78 -0.81 -20.62
C ALA A 233 7.70 0.14 -21.18
N THR A 234 7.10 -0.26 -22.30
CA THR A 234 5.99 0.48 -22.91
C THR A 234 4.62 -0.06 -22.46
N GLY A 235 3.56 0.64 -22.88
CA GLY A 235 2.17 0.17 -22.74
C GLY A 235 1.58 -0.27 -24.08
N ALA A 236 2.41 -0.73 -25.02
CA ALA A 236 1.94 -1.18 -26.32
C ALA A 236 1.16 -2.50 -26.19
N PRO A 237 0.01 -2.65 -26.87
CA PRO A 237 -0.72 -3.91 -26.89
C PRO A 237 -0.15 -4.93 -27.89
N HIS A 238 1.04 -4.67 -28.44
CA HIS A 238 1.69 -5.46 -29.49
C HIS A 238 3.20 -5.42 -29.32
N TYR A 239 3.89 -6.45 -29.83
CA TYR A 239 5.35 -6.50 -29.82
C TYR A 239 5.97 -5.33 -30.59
N ILE A 240 6.90 -4.63 -29.94
CA ILE A 240 7.74 -3.59 -30.53
C ILE A 240 8.94 -4.21 -31.21
N LEU A 241 9.54 -5.22 -30.58
CA LEU A 241 10.68 -5.98 -31.09
C LEU A 241 10.28 -7.44 -31.31
N ASN A 242 10.62 -7.96 -32.47
CA ASN A 242 10.47 -9.35 -32.85
C ASN A 242 11.59 -9.72 -33.82
N LYS A 243 11.74 -11.02 -34.08
CA LYS A 243 12.75 -11.55 -34.99
C LYS A 243 12.72 -10.88 -36.36
N GLU A 244 11.54 -10.75 -36.97
CA GLU A 244 11.38 -10.13 -38.30
C GLU A 244 11.94 -8.70 -38.36
N ARG A 245 11.74 -7.92 -37.28
CA ARG A 245 12.25 -6.54 -37.20
C ARG A 245 13.75 -6.49 -36.95
N LEU A 246 14.30 -7.42 -36.16
CA LEU A 246 15.74 -7.52 -35.92
C LEU A 246 16.48 -8.02 -37.16
N GLU A 247 15.95 -8.98 -37.92
CA GLU A 247 16.56 -9.46 -39.17
C GLU A 247 16.62 -8.39 -40.26
N LYS A 248 15.73 -7.37 -40.21
CA LYS A 248 15.81 -6.18 -41.08
C LYS A 248 16.95 -5.23 -40.70
N THR A 249 17.61 -5.48 -39.57
CA THR A 249 18.79 -4.74 -39.14
C THR A 249 20.01 -5.65 -39.33
N ASP A 250 21.01 -5.23 -40.11
CA ASP A 250 22.26 -5.99 -40.37
C ASP A 250 23.18 -6.07 -39.12
N GLY A 251 22.66 -6.53 -37.98
CA GLY A 251 23.36 -6.61 -36.69
C GLY A 251 23.67 -8.05 -36.25
N ASP A 252 24.69 -8.21 -35.40
CA ASP A 252 24.93 -9.44 -34.64
C ASP A 252 24.30 -9.27 -33.24
N PHE A 253 23.40 -10.17 -32.88
CA PHE A 253 22.59 -10.07 -31.66
C PHE A 253 22.97 -11.10 -30.59
N LYS A 254 24.03 -11.89 -30.79
CA LYS A 254 24.43 -12.97 -29.86
C LYS A 254 24.80 -12.50 -28.46
N ASP A 255 25.35 -11.29 -28.36
CA ASP A 255 25.77 -10.69 -27.09
C ASP A 255 24.77 -9.65 -26.58
N LEU A 256 23.67 -9.44 -27.30
CA LEU A 256 22.63 -8.48 -26.93
C LEU A 256 21.79 -9.02 -25.77
N LEU A 257 21.74 -8.24 -24.70
CA LEU A 257 20.84 -8.46 -23.57
C LEU A 257 19.57 -7.63 -23.73
N MET A 258 18.41 -8.25 -23.59
CA MET A 258 17.12 -7.58 -23.57
C MET A 258 16.41 -7.86 -22.25
N ILE A 259 15.86 -6.81 -21.64
CA ILE A 259 15.04 -6.90 -20.42
C ILE A 259 13.66 -6.29 -20.74
N ASP A 260 12.64 -7.13 -20.78
CA ASP A 260 11.25 -6.77 -21.06
C ASP A 260 10.45 -6.65 -19.76
N ILE A 261 10.11 -5.41 -19.38
CA ILE A 261 9.39 -5.06 -18.16
C ILE A 261 7.97 -4.58 -18.52
N ALA A 262 7.54 -4.74 -19.78
CA ALA A 262 6.21 -4.35 -20.23
C ALA A 262 5.17 -5.44 -19.94
N ASN A 263 3.94 -5.00 -19.75
CA ASN A 263 2.78 -5.87 -19.69
C ASN A 263 1.58 -5.20 -20.40
N PRO A 264 1.09 -5.73 -21.55
CA PRO A 264 1.59 -6.90 -22.28
C PRO A 264 3.05 -6.76 -22.76
N ARG A 265 3.71 -7.89 -23.07
CA ARG A 265 5.13 -7.93 -23.45
C ARG A 265 5.45 -7.11 -24.70
N ASP A 266 6.55 -6.36 -24.65
CA ASP A 266 7.04 -5.57 -25.79
C ASP A 266 7.93 -6.40 -26.73
N ILE A 267 8.53 -7.48 -26.24
CA ILE A 267 9.52 -8.26 -26.98
C ILE A 267 9.00 -9.69 -27.16
N CYS A 268 8.87 -10.11 -28.42
CA CYS A 268 8.50 -11.47 -28.77
C CYS A 268 9.65 -12.44 -28.42
N GLU A 269 9.33 -13.65 -27.95
CA GLU A 269 10.34 -14.66 -27.60
C GLU A 269 11.14 -15.17 -28.81
N ASP A 270 10.65 -14.96 -30.02
CA ASP A 270 11.32 -15.34 -31.27
C ASP A 270 12.70 -14.67 -31.47
N VAL A 271 12.98 -13.57 -30.78
CA VAL A 271 14.29 -12.90 -30.80
C VAL A 271 15.41 -13.77 -30.23
N CYS A 272 15.08 -14.71 -29.34
CA CYS A 272 16.03 -15.66 -28.76
C CYS A 272 16.67 -16.57 -29.82
N GLU A 273 15.98 -16.82 -30.93
CA GLU A 273 16.51 -17.60 -32.06
C GLU A 273 17.70 -16.91 -32.74
N LEU A 274 17.84 -15.59 -32.58
CA LEU A 274 18.97 -14.79 -33.07
C LEU A 274 20.17 -14.76 -32.10
N GLY A 275 20.07 -15.47 -30.97
CA GLY A 275 21.09 -15.51 -29.93
C GLY A 275 20.94 -14.43 -28.85
N VAL A 276 19.87 -13.63 -28.90
CA VAL A 276 19.55 -12.61 -27.88
C VAL A 276 19.29 -13.29 -26.54
N LYS A 277 19.85 -12.74 -25.47
CA LYS A 277 19.47 -13.11 -24.09
C LYS A 277 18.29 -12.25 -23.68
N LEU A 278 17.10 -12.85 -23.60
CA LEU A 278 15.88 -12.15 -23.21
C LEU A 278 15.49 -12.55 -21.79
N PHE A 279 15.29 -11.53 -20.96
CA PHE A 279 14.73 -11.66 -19.62
C PHE A 279 13.49 -10.80 -19.50
N ASN A 280 12.62 -11.16 -18.58
CA ASN A 280 11.39 -10.46 -18.30
C ASN A 280 11.34 -9.93 -16.86
N ILE A 281 10.23 -9.31 -16.48
CA ILE A 281 10.01 -8.82 -15.13
C ILE A 281 10.08 -9.92 -14.06
N ASP A 282 9.70 -11.15 -14.38
CA ASP A 282 9.75 -12.29 -13.44
C ASP A 282 11.19 -12.72 -13.16
N ASP A 283 12.08 -12.73 -14.16
CA ASP A 283 13.50 -13.02 -13.95
C ASP A 283 14.18 -12.00 -13.04
N LEU A 284 13.80 -10.72 -13.15
CA LEU A 284 14.25 -9.68 -12.23
C LEU A 284 13.75 -9.91 -10.80
N ARG A 285 12.56 -10.50 -10.63
CA ARG A 285 12.03 -10.87 -9.31
C ARG A 285 12.87 -11.98 -8.68
N GLU A 286 13.27 -12.99 -9.44
CA GLU A 286 14.11 -14.07 -8.90
C GLU A 286 15.45 -13.57 -8.34
N ILE A 287 16.10 -12.65 -9.06
CA ILE A 287 17.36 -12.01 -8.61
C ILE A 287 17.12 -11.15 -7.36
N ALA A 288 15.99 -10.44 -7.31
CA ALA A 288 15.61 -9.69 -6.12
C ALA A 288 15.34 -10.60 -4.90
N ASP A 289 14.76 -11.77 -5.12
CA ASP A 289 14.47 -12.74 -4.07
C ASP A 289 15.72 -13.43 -3.52
N GLU A 290 16.73 -13.72 -4.36
CA GLU A 290 18.02 -14.25 -3.89
C GLU A 290 18.72 -13.30 -2.92
N ASN A 291 18.69 -11.99 -3.22
CA ASN A 291 19.23 -10.96 -2.34
C ASN A 291 18.37 -10.74 -1.08
N THR A 292 17.06 -11.00 -1.16
CA THR A 292 16.14 -10.95 0.00
C THR A 292 16.47 -12.03 1.04
N LYS A 293 16.93 -13.22 0.64
CA LYS A 293 17.33 -14.30 1.57
C LYS A 293 18.48 -13.89 2.50
N LEU A 294 19.28 -12.89 2.14
CA LEU A 294 20.36 -12.34 2.97
C LEU A 294 19.84 -11.41 4.10
N ARG A 295 18.56 -11.00 4.07
CA ARG A 295 17.97 -10.02 5.00
C ARG A 295 17.07 -10.61 6.10
N LYS A 296 17.32 -11.85 6.52
CA LYS A 296 16.53 -12.49 7.59
C LYS A 296 16.49 -11.68 8.88
N LYS A 297 17.56 -10.93 9.17
CA LYS A 297 17.67 -10.09 10.37
C LYS A 297 16.74 -8.87 10.28
N GLU A 298 16.74 -8.16 9.15
CA GLU A 298 15.90 -6.99 8.92
C GLU A 298 14.41 -7.37 8.88
N PHE A 299 14.07 -8.53 8.33
CA PHE A 299 12.71 -9.08 8.42
C PHE A 299 12.29 -9.27 9.88
N ALA A 300 13.12 -9.94 10.69
CA ALA A 300 12.81 -10.16 12.10
C ALA A 300 12.65 -8.85 12.88
N GLU A 301 13.49 -7.84 12.61
CA GLU A 301 13.38 -6.50 13.20
C GLU A 301 12.07 -5.80 12.79
N ALA A 302 11.67 -5.91 11.52
CA ALA A 302 10.41 -5.36 11.02
C ALA A 302 9.19 -6.04 11.64
N GLU A 303 9.17 -7.37 11.76
CA GLU A 303 8.09 -8.13 12.41
C GLU A 303 7.90 -7.72 13.87
N ASN A 304 9.01 -7.54 14.61
CA ASN A 304 8.92 -7.09 16.01
C ASN A 304 8.24 -5.72 16.13
N ILE A 305 8.61 -4.77 15.25
CA ILE A 305 7.96 -3.45 15.21
C ILE A 305 6.47 -3.60 14.87
N ILE A 306 6.12 -4.45 13.91
CA ILE A 306 4.73 -4.71 13.51
C ILE A 306 3.92 -5.25 14.68
N ASP A 307 4.45 -6.22 15.43
CA ASP A 307 3.78 -6.82 16.58
C ASP A 307 3.57 -5.83 17.75
N GLU A 308 4.57 -4.98 18.02
CA GLU A 308 4.46 -3.90 19.00
C GLU A 308 3.37 -2.89 18.59
N GLU A 309 3.41 -2.41 17.35
CA GLU A 309 2.45 -1.43 16.83
C GLU A 309 1.03 -2.00 16.71
N PHE A 310 0.92 -3.30 16.41
CA PHE A 310 -0.35 -4.02 16.38
C PHE A 310 -0.97 -4.10 17.77
N SER A 311 -0.16 -4.39 18.80
CA SER A 311 -0.61 -4.40 20.18
C SER A 311 -1.13 -3.02 20.61
N LEU A 312 -0.42 -1.94 20.24
CA LEU A 312 -0.86 -0.57 20.48
C LEU A 312 -2.18 -0.24 19.77
N LEU A 313 -2.38 -0.72 18.54
CA LEU A 313 -3.64 -0.53 17.82
C LEU A 313 -4.80 -1.23 18.54
N LYS A 314 -4.60 -2.48 19.00
CA LYS A 314 -5.63 -3.21 19.74
C LYS A 314 -6.05 -2.49 21.02
N GLU A 315 -5.08 -1.94 21.76
CA GLU A 315 -5.38 -1.11 22.92
C GLU A 315 -6.17 0.15 22.56
N SER A 316 -5.92 0.74 21.39
CA SER A 316 -6.71 1.89 20.93
C SER A 316 -8.14 1.53 20.54
N PHE A 317 -8.40 0.33 19.99
CA PHE A 317 -9.78 -0.10 19.67
C PHE A 317 -10.65 -0.29 20.89
N LYS A 318 -10.07 -0.78 21.99
CA LYS A 318 -10.78 -0.85 23.27
C LYS A 318 -11.31 0.53 23.70
N LEU A 319 -10.53 1.59 23.45
CA LEU A 319 -10.94 2.95 23.76
C LEU A 319 -12.03 3.47 22.83
N ILE A 320 -12.00 3.12 21.53
CA ILE A 320 -13.04 3.53 20.57
C ILE A 320 -14.41 3.01 21.00
N GLY A 321 -14.50 1.79 21.54
CA GLY A 321 -15.75 1.21 22.01
C GLY A 321 -16.44 1.98 23.15
N VAL A 322 -15.69 2.83 23.87
CA VAL A 322 -16.24 3.63 24.99
C VAL A 322 -16.26 5.13 24.71
N GLU A 323 -15.88 5.57 23.50
CA GLU A 323 -15.86 7.00 23.16
C GLU A 323 -17.27 7.62 23.20
N ASP A 324 -18.27 6.90 22.70
CA ASP A 324 -19.66 7.39 22.69
C ASP A 324 -20.22 7.49 24.12
N ILE A 325 -19.87 6.55 25.00
CA ILE A 325 -20.21 6.61 26.44
C ILE A 325 -19.61 7.87 27.07
N ILE A 326 -18.34 8.14 26.81
CA ILE A 326 -17.63 9.32 27.36
C ILE A 326 -18.24 10.62 26.80
N ALA A 327 -18.60 10.64 25.51
CA ALA A 327 -19.24 11.78 24.88
C ALA A 327 -20.63 12.05 25.49
N ASN A 328 -21.46 11.03 25.63
CA ASN A 328 -22.79 11.13 26.24
C ASN A 328 -22.72 11.57 27.71
N LEU A 329 -21.77 11.03 28.48
CA LEU A 329 -21.49 11.48 29.84
C LEU A 329 -21.17 12.98 29.89
N ARG A 330 -20.35 13.47 28.95
CA ARG A 330 -19.97 14.88 28.89
C ARG A 330 -21.19 15.78 28.64
N VAL A 331 -22.04 15.39 27.69
CA VAL A 331 -23.27 16.11 27.35
C VAL A 331 -24.22 16.14 28.55
N SER A 332 -24.48 14.99 29.18
CA SER A 332 -25.35 14.88 30.35
C SER A 332 -24.88 15.75 31.53
N MET A 333 -23.58 15.73 31.82
CA MET A 333 -22.99 16.57 32.86
C MET A 333 -23.10 18.07 32.56
N GLU A 334 -22.92 18.47 31.30
CA GLU A 334 -23.04 19.87 30.88
C GLU A 334 -24.49 20.36 31.00
N ASN A 335 -25.46 19.55 30.57
CA ASN A 335 -26.88 19.84 30.72
C ASN A 335 -27.26 20.07 32.19
N ILE A 336 -26.74 19.26 33.11
CA ILE A 336 -26.94 19.44 34.55
C ILE A 336 -26.28 20.75 35.03
N ARG A 337 -25.04 21.00 34.59
CA ARG A 337 -24.28 22.20 34.96
C ARG A 337 -25.01 23.48 34.57
N GLU A 338 -25.44 23.58 33.32
CA GLU A 338 -26.15 24.74 32.78
C GLU A 338 -27.44 24.99 33.56
N ARG A 339 -28.27 23.96 33.73
CA ARG A 339 -29.54 24.06 34.47
C ARG A 339 -29.36 24.54 35.92
N GLU A 340 -28.37 24.02 36.64
CA GLU A 340 -28.14 24.43 38.03
C GLU A 340 -27.46 25.81 38.12
N THR A 341 -26.61 26.15 37.13
CA THR A 341 -25.99 27.48 37.03
C THR A 341 -27.03 28.56 36.78
N GLU A 342 -27.98 28.34 35.86
CA GLU A 342 -29.09 29.26 35.58
C GLU A 342 -29.95 29.50 36.84
N LYS A 343 -30.31 28.44 37.56
CA LYS A 343 -31.06 28.55 38.83
C LYS A 343 -30.31 29.35 39.89
N ALA A 344 -28.98 29.22 39.95
CA ALA A 344 -28.15 29.95 40.89
C ALA A 344 -28.08 31.43 40.51
N ILE A 345 -27.86 31.74 39.23
CA ILE A 345 -27.81 33.11 38.71
C ILE A 345 -29.14 33.83 38.92
N ALA A 346 -30.28 33.17 38.67
CA ALA A 346 -31.61 33.76 38.87
C ALA A 346 -31.91 34.19 40.31
N LYS A 347 -31.16 33.69 41.30
CA LYS A 347 -31.31 34.04 42.72
C LYS A 347 -30.35 35.14 43.18
N LEU A 348 -29.46 35.61 42.31
CA LEU A 348 -28.50 36.67 42.62
C LEU A 348 -29.07 38.05 42.29
N SER A 349 -28.78 39.01 43.16
CA SER A 349 -29.20 40.41 43.04
C SER A 349 -28.23 41.29 42.23
N ASP A 350 -26.99 40.83 42.00
CA ASP A 350 -25.98 41.48 41.16
C ASP A 350 -25.40 40.44 40.18
N VAL A 351 -25.70 40.60 38.88
CA VAL A 351 -25.72 39.49 37.92
C VAL A 351 -24.37 39.28 37.24
N ASP A 352 -23.67 40.33 36.80
CA ASP A 352 -22.57 40.17 35.84
C ASP A 352 -21.27 39.62 36.45
N ALA A 353 -20.83 40.16 37.60
CA ALA A 353 -19.60 39.70 38.24
C ALA A 353 -19.78 38.32 38.92
N ASN A 354 -20.96 38.08 39.50
CA ASN A 354 -21.26 36.84 40.21
C ASN A 354 -21.57 35.67 39.27
N ALA A 355 -22.22 35.93 38.12
CA ALA A 355 -22.48 34.88 37.12
C ALA A 355 -21.19 34.25 36.60
N LYS A 356 -20.16 35.07 36.31
CA LYS A 356 -18.87 34.57 35.81
C LYS A 356 -18.11 33.75 36.86
N ILE A 357 -18.20 34.12 38.13
CA ILE A 357 -17.58 33.36 39.22
C ILE A 357 -18.26 32.00 39.39
N ILE A 358 -19.61 31.97 39.36
CA ILE A 358 -20.37 30.72 39.46
C ILE A 358 -20.13 29.82 38.25
N ASP A 359 -20.13 30.38 37.03
CA ASP A 359 -19.85 29.61 35.82
C ASP A 359 -18.45 28.97 35.88
N ASN A 360 -17.42 29.72 36.27
CA ASN A 360 -16.07 29.18 36.45
C ASN A 360 -16.00 28.08 37.53
N LEU A 361 -16.70 28.27 38.65
CA LEU A 361 -16.73 27.30 39.75
C LEU A 361 -17.41 25.99 39.30
N THR A 362 -18.59 26.09 38.70
CA THR A 362 -19.36 24.92 38.23
C THR A 362 -18.62 24.18 37.12
N ASN A 363 -18.00 24.92 36.18
CA ASN A 363 -17.11 24.35 35.17
C ASN A 363 -15.94 23.59 35.80
N SER A 364 -15.28 24.17 36.81
CA SER A 364 -14.16 23.51 37.49
C SER A 364 -14.58 22.21 38.19
N ILE A 365 -15.75 22.20 38.84
CA ILE A 365 -16.29 21.01 39.51
C ILE A 365 -16.60 19.92 38.49
N VAL A 366 -17.36 20.25 37.44
CA VAL A 366 -17.75 19.28 36.40
C VAL A 366 -16.53 18.72 35.68
N ASN A 367 -15.56 19.56 35.33
CA ASN A 367 -14.33 19.11 34.67
C ASN A 367 -13.52 18.13 35.52
N LYS A 368 -13.42 18.35 36.84
CA LYS A 368 -12.70 17.45 37.74
C LYS A 368 -13.41 16.10 37.87
N ILE A 369 -14.72 16.10 38.07
CA ILE A 369 -15.50 14.86 38.18
C ILE A 369 -15.44 14.09 36.85
N PHE A 370 -15.63 14.78 35.72
CA PHE A 370 -15.55 14.18 34.40
C PHE A 370 -14.17 13.56 34.14
N PHE A 371 -13.08 14.23 34.53
CA PHE A 371 -11.73 13.69 34.37
C PHE A 371 -11.56 12.35 35.12
N ASP A 372 -12.00 12.28 36.38
CA ASP A 372 -11.88 11.07 37.19
C ASP A 372 -12.74 9.91 36.64
N ILE A 373 -13.98 10.18 36.25
CA ILE A 373 -14.89 9.16 35.69
C ILE A 373 -14.40 8.70 34.32
N SER A 374 -14.04 9.63 33.42
CA SER A 374 -13.54 9.28 32.08
C SER A 374 -12.25 8.44 32.17
N LYS A 375 -11.39 8.70 33.15
CA LYS A 375 -10.21 7.87 33.41
C LYS A 375 -10.60 6.45 33.83
N LYS A 376 -11.64 6.28 34.64
CA LYS A 376 -12.15 4.96 35.06
C LYS A 376 -12.84 4.21 33.93
N ILE A 377 -13.60 4.88 33.07
CA ILE A 377 -14.19 4.29 31.86
C ILE A 377 -13.09 3.77 30.94
N LYS A 378 -12.06 4.58 30.68
CA LYS A 378 -10.91 4.16 29.86
C LYS A 378 -10.15 3.00 30.48
N GLN A 379 -10.01 2.98 31.81
CA GLN A 379 -9.39 1.86 32.52
C GLN A 379 -10.21 0.57 32.36
N ALA A 380 -11.52 0.63 32.56
CA ALA A 380 -12.43 -0.51 32.38
C ALA A 380 -12.36 -1.08 30.96
N ALA A 381 -12.32 -0.19 29.96
CA ALA A 381 -12.13 -0.55 28.55
C ALA A 381 -10.81 -1.30 28.33
N HIS A 382 -9.70 -0.82 28.88
CA HIS A 382 -8.40 -1.50 28.78
C HIS A 382 -8.41 -2.90 29.43
N GLU A 383 -9.08 -3.03 30.57
CA GLU A 383 -9.19 -4.27 31.36
C GLU A 383 -10.26 -5.25 30.81
N ASN A 384 -10.99 -4.87 29.75
CA ASN A 384 -12.15 -5.59 29.22
C ASN A 384 -13.22 -5.89 30.29
N ASP A 385 -13.42 -4.97 31.23
CA ASP A 385 -14.45 -5.07 32.26
C ASP A 385 -15.83 -4.66 31.69
N GLU A 386 -16.44 -5.59 30.95
CA GLU A 386 -17.75 -5.38 30.33
C GLU A 386 -18.87 -5.14 31.35
N GLU A 387 -18.74 -5.61 32.59
CA GLU A 387 -19.74 -5.40 33.63
C GLU A 387 -19.73 -3.94 34.08
N LEU A 388 -18.54 -3.38 34.32
CA LEU A 388 -18.37 -1.98 34.68
C LEU A 388 -18.77 -1.05 33.53
N ILE A 389 -18.45 -1.38 32.28
CA ILE A 389 -18.87 -0.60 31.11
C ILE A 389 -20.40 -0.54 31.03
N ARG A 390 -21.08 -1.70 31.12
CA ARG A 390 -22.55 -1.78 31.12
C ARG A 390 -23.19 -1.03 32.29
N ALA A 391 -22.58 -1.11 33.47
CA ALA A 391 -23.06 -0.37 34.64
C ALA A 391 -22.98 1.14 34.40
N ILE A 392 -21.90 1.63 33.79
CA ILE A 392 -21.72 3.04 33.46
C ILE A 392 -22.72 3.48 32.38
N GLU A 393 -22.90 2.69 31.31
CA GLU A 393 -23.93 2.94 30.30
C GLU A 393 -25.31 3.10 30.94
N PHE A 394 -25.71 2.15 31.80
CA PHE A 394 -26.97 2.21 32.52
C PHE A 394 -27.12 3.44 33.43
N MET A 395 -26.04 3.88 34.08
CA MET A 395 -26.07 5.03 34.98
C MET A 395 -26.25 6.37 34.24
N PHE A 396 -25.84 6.44 32.98
CA PHE A 396 -25.79 7.68 32.20
C PHE A 396 -26.62 7.67 30.91
N GLU A 397 -27.40 6.61 30.66
CA GLU A 397 -28.48 6.62 29.68
C GLU A 397 -29.48 7.75 30.03
N GLU A 398 -29.66 8.69 29.10
CA GLU A 398 -30.73 9.69 29.22
C GLU A 398 -32.09 8.97 29.20
N LYS A 399 -32.96 9.31 30.17
CA LYS A 399 -34.36 8.87 30.19
C LYS A 399 -35.25 9.74 29.33
#